data_AF-A0A378A7J4-F1
#
_entry.id   AF-A0A378A7J4-F1
#
_cell.length_a   1.000
_cell.length_b   1.000
_cell.length_c   1.000
_cell.angle_alpha   90.00
_cell.angle_beta   90.00
_cell.angle_gamma   90.00
#
_symmetry.space_group_name_H-M   'P 1'
#
loop_
_entity.id
_entity.type
_entity.pdbx_description
1 polymer ?
#
loop_
_entity_poly.entity_id
_entity_poly.type
_entity_poly.pdbx_seq_one_letter_code
_entity_poly.pdbx_strand_id
1 'polypeptide(L)'
;MAAVSSLRGERGIFPFFYNTTSTGSNEFMTHQLKSRDIIALGFMAFALFVGAGNIIFPPMVGLQAGEHVWTAAIGFLITAVGLPVLTVVALAKVGGGVESLSTPIGKVAGILLAVVCYLAVGPLFATPRTATVSFEVGIAPLTGDGPLPLLIYSVIYFALVILVSLYPGKLLDTVGNFLAPLKIIALIVLAVAAIIWPAARSATRWKRIVRRHSPMASSTAT
;
A
#
# COMPACT_ATOMS: atom_id res chain seq x y z
N MET A 1 21.85 -20.56 10.61
CA MET A 1 21.27 -21.91 10.87
C MET A 1 20.77 -22.13 12.31
N ALA A 2 20.73 -21.12 13.19
CA ALA A 2 20.21 -21.27 14.56
C ALA A 2 18.95 -20.43 14.88
N ALA A 3 18.42 -19.64 13.94
CA ALA A 3 17.26 -18.76 14.16
C ALA A 3 15.92 -19.32 13.63
N VAL A 4 15.91 -20.54 13.09
CA VAL A 4 14.71 -21.21 12.54
C VAL A 4 14.13 -22.23 13.54
N SER A 5 14.69 -22.36 14.74
CA SER A 5 14.20 -23.28 15.79
C SER A 5 13.24 -22.65 16.79
N SER A 6 13.03 -21.32 16.77
CA SER A 6 12.25 -20.62 17.80
C SER A 6 10.77 -20.37 17.46
N LEU A 7 10.26 -20.90 16.35
CA LEU A 7 8.83 -20.82 15.97
C LEU A 7 8.05 -22.09 16.33
N ARG A 8 8.45 -22.79 17.40
CA ARG A 8 7.85 -24.05 17.86
C ARG A 8 6.86 -23.85 19.05
N GLY A 9 6.36 -22.63 19.25
CA GLY A 9 5.64 -22.25 20.48
C GLY A 9 4.13 -22.04 20.38
N GLU A 10 3.63 -21.31 19.37
CA GLU A 10 2.25 -20.81 19.40
C GLU A 10 1.30 -21.60 18.50
N ARG A 11 0.90 -22.75 19.04
CA ARG A 11 -0.02 -23.75 18.49
C ARG A 11 -1.50 -23.32 18.54
N GLY A 12 -1.94 -22.35 17.73
CA GLY A 12 -3.37 -22.01 17.76
C GLY A 12 -4.04 -21.19 16.66
N ILE A 13 -3.35 -20.53 15.72
CA ILE A 13 -4.00 -19.45 14.93
C ILE A 13 -3.98 -19.66 13.40
N PHE A 14 -3.22 -20.63 12.87
CA PHE A 14 -3.23 -20.96 11.42
C PHE A 14 -3.46 -22.47 11.16
N PRO A 15 -4.71 -22.97 11.27
CA PRO A 15 -4.99 -24.37 10.97
C PRO A 15 -4.91 -24.69 9.46
N PHE A 16 -4.96 -23.68 8.57
CA PHE A 16 -4.97 -23.91 7.12
C PHE A 16 -3.59 -24.18 6.51
N PHE A 17 -2.52 -23.64 7.11
CA PHE A 17 -1.16 -23.72 6.52
C PHE A 17 -0.34 -24.91 7.02
N TYR A 18 -0.81 -25.64 8.04
CA TYR A 18 -0.03 -26.68 8.72
C TYR A 18 -0.38 -28.12 8.36
N ASN A 19 -1.43 -28.37 7.58
CA ASN A 19 -1.92 -29.74 7.35
C ASN A 19 -1.35 -30.45 6.12
N THR A 20 -0.13 -30.10 5.67
CA THR A 20 0.46 -30.68 4.44
C THR A 20 1.84 -31.30 4.60
N THR A 21 2.28 -31.63 5.82
CA THR A 21 3.57 -32.31 6.01
C THR A 21 3.52 -33.41 7.06
N SER A 22 2.78 -34.49 6.79
CA SER A 22 3.19 -35.83 7.23
C SER A 22 2.40 -36.92 6.51
N THR A 23 3.02 -37.54 5.51
CA THR A 23 3.16 -39.00 5.31
C THR A 23 3.49 -39.22 3.84
N GLY A 24 4.64 -39.82 3.57
CA GLY A 24 5.21 -39.93 2.24
C GLY A 24 4.44 -40.85 1.31
N SER A 25 4.28 -40.39 0.07
CA SER A 25 4.43 -41.12 -1.20
C SER A 25 3.94 -40.20 -2.32
N ASN A 26 4.69 -40.14 -3.42
CA ASN A 26 4.41 -39.44 -4.68
C ASN A 26 2.94 -39.02 -4.95
N GLU A 27 2.51 -37.86 -4.44
CA GLU A 27 1.33 -37.16 -4.94
C GLU A 27 1.60 -35.66 -5.02
N PHE A 28 1.52 -35.14 -6.24
CA PHE A 28 1.44 -33.72 -6.56
C PHE A 28 0.08 -33.21 -6.04
N MET A 29 -0.02 -33.03 -4.71
CA MET A 29 -1.23 -32.56 -4.02
C MET A 29 -1.52 -31.11 -4.41
N THR A 30 -2.25 -30.93 -5.50
CA THR A 30 -2.95 -29.68 -5.80
C THR A 30 -4.07 -29.54 -4.77
N HIS A 31 -3.78 -28.93 -3.62
CA HIS A 31 -4.80 -28.55 -2.66
C HIS A 31 -5.72 -27.54 -3.34
N GLN A 32 -6.83 -28.02 -3.90
CA GLN A 32 -7.85 -27.21 -4.55
C GLN A 32 -8.38 -26.22 -3.51
N LEU A 33 -7.98 -24.96 -3.63
CA LEU A 33 -8.50 -23.90 -2.78
C LEU A 33 -10.02 -23.85 -2.98
N LYS A 34 -10.79 -24.06 -1.91
CA LYS A 34 -12.24 -23.84 -2.00
C LYS A 34 -12.46 -22.39 -2.41
N SER A 35 -13.54 -22.09 -3.12
CA SER A 35 -13.86 -20.72 -3.56
C SER A 35 -13.83 -19.72 -2.41
N ARG A 36 -14.15 -20.16 -1.18
CA ARG A 36 -14.05 -19.35 0.04
C ARG A 36 -12.62 -18.97 0.40
N ASP A 37 -11.66 -19.87 0.21
CA ASP A 37 -10.24 -19.61 0.48
C ASP A 37 -9.64 -18.69 -0.59
N ILE A 38 -10.08 -18.81 -1.85
CA ILE A 38 -9.72 -17.90 -2.94
C ILE A 38 -10.25 -16.48 -2.65
N ILE A 39 -11.49 -16.36 -2.20
CA ILE A 39 -12.09 -15.07 -1.83
C ILE A 39 -11.34 -14.47 -0.63
N ALA A 40 -11.01 -15.26 0.39
CA ALA A 40 -10.25 -14.80 1.55
C ALA A 40 -8.84 -14.33 1.18
N LEU A 41 -8.12 -15.12 0.35
CA LEU A 41 -6.81 -14.75 -0.18
C LEU A 41 -6.88 -13.48 -1.05
N GLY A 42 -7.96 -13.32 -1.82
CA GLY A 42 -8.26 -12.12 -2.60
C GLY A 42 -8.46 -10.88 -1.73
N PHE A 43 -9.19 -10.98 -0.62
CA PHE A 43 -9.33 -9.89 0.35
C PHE A 43 -8.02 -9.54 1.04
N MET A 44 -7.19 -10.53 1.39
CA MET A 44 -5.85 -10.29 1.94
C MET A 44 -4.96 -9.57 0.92
N ALA A 45 -4.94 -10.04 -0.34
CA ALA A 45 -4.19 -9.38 -1.41
C ALA A 45 -4.71 -7.94 -1.64
N PHE A 46 -6.03 -7.74 -1.66
CA PHE A 46 -6.64 -6.42 -1.75
C PHE A 46 -6.20 -5.52 -0.60
N ALA A 47 -6.18 -6.03 0.64
CA ALA A 47 -5.72 -5.28 1.80
C ALA A 47 -4.22 -4.95 1.74
N LEU A 48 -3.40 -5.74 1.07
CA LEU A 48 -1.97 -5.44 0.92
C LEU A 48 -1.71 -4.46 -0.23
N PHE A 49 -2.40 -4.62 -1.36
CA PHE A 49 -2.16 -3.82 -2.57
C PHE A 49 -2.95 -2.51 -2.63
N VAL A 50 -4.16 -2.45 -2.06
CA VAL A 50 -4.93 -1.20 -1.97
C VAL A 50 -4.43 -0.40 -0.78
N GLY A 51 -3.34 0.33 -0.97
CA GLY A 51 -2.74 1.20 0.04
C GLY A 51 -3.39 2.58 0.14
N ALA A 52 -2.89 3.42 1.06
CA ALA A 52 -3.33 4.81 1.23
C ALA A 52 -3.21 5.62 -0.07
N GLY A 53 -2.14 5.39 -0.85
CA GLY A 53 -1.96 6.03 -2.15
C GLY A 53 -3.06 5.67 -3.15
N ASN A 54 -3.51 4.42 -3.15
CA ASN A 54 -4.55 3.97 -4.08
C ASN A 54 -5.95 4.52 -3.76
N ILE A 55 -6.12 5.11 -2.57
CA ILE A 55 -7.36 5.72 -2.12
C ILE A 55 -7.31 7.24 -2.27
N ILE A 56 -6.17 7.86 -1.96
CA ILE A 56 -6.00 9.32 -1.93
C ILE A 56 -5.65 9.89 -3.31
N PHE A 57 -4.83 9.20 -4.09
CA PHE A 57 -4.32 9.74 -5.35
C PHE A 57 -5.34 9.79 -6.48
N PRO A 58 -6.28 8.84 -6.69
CA PRO A 58 -7.19 8.92 -7.83
C PRO A 58 -8.06 10.19 -7.84
N PRO A 59 -8.68 10.62 -6.71
CA PRO A 59 -9.38 11.90 -6.68
C PRO A 59 -8.45 13.08 -6.95
N MET A 60 -7.24 13.07 -6.40
CA MET A 60 -6.27 14.16 -6.58
C MET A 60 -5.80 14.28 -8.03
N VAL A 61 -5.40 13.17 -8.64
CA VAL A 61 -4.94 13.09 -10.03
C VAL A 61 -6.11 13.38 -10.98
N GLY A 62 -7.32 12.90 -10.70
CA GLY A 62 -8.51 13.20 -11.49
C GLY A 62 -8.83 14.71 -11.49
N LEU A 63 -8.72 15.38 -10.34
CA LEU A 63 -8.89 16.84 -10.25
C LEU A 63 -7.81 17.62 -10.99
N GLN A 64 -6.57 17.11 -11.03
CA GLN A 64 -5.45 17.73 -11.74
C GLN A 64 -5.48 17.45 -13.26
N ALA A 65 -5.99 16.30 -13.68
CA ALA A 65 -6.05 15.88 -15.08
C ALA A 65 -7.04 16.69 -15.92
N GLY A 66 -7.99 17.40 -15.30
CA GLY A 66 -8.92 18.29 -16.00
C GLY A 66 -9.79 17.52 -16.99
N GLU A 67 -9.60 17.74 -18.29
CA GLU A 67 -10.33 17.01 -19.35
C GLU A 67 -9.70 15.65 -19.68
N HIS A 68 -8.44 15.41 -19.31
CA HIS A 68 -7.69 14.18 -19.62
C HIS A 68 -7.82 13.10 -18.52
N VAL A 69 -8.95 13.08 -17.79
CA VAL A 69 -9.18 12.14 -16.68
C VAL A 69 -9.02 10.68 -17.11
N TRP A 70 -9.51 10.32 -18.30
CA TRP A 70 -9.42 8.95 -18.82
C TRP A 70 -7.98 8.51 -19.07
N THR A 71 -7.15 9.39 -19.65
CA THR A 71 -5.73 9.12 -19.86
C THR A 71 -4.99 8.97 -18.53
N ALA A 72 -5.29 9.85 -17.56
CA ALA A 72 -4.70 9.77 -16.23
C ALA A 72 -5.15 8.51 -15.47
N ALA A 73 -6.41 8.09 -15.63
CA ALA A 73 -6.94 6.87 -15.03
C ALA A 73 -6.25 5.61 -15.59
N ILE A 74 -6.03 5.53 -16.91
CA ILE A 74 -5.32 4.40 -17.53
C ILE A 74 -3.88 4.33 -17.03
N GLY A 75 -3.16 5.46 -17.01
CA GLY A 75 -1.79 5.51 -16.49
C GLY A 75 -1.71 5.10 -15.03
N PHE A 76 -2.66 5.56 -14.21
CA PHE A 76 -2.79 5.17 -12.82
C PHE A 76 -3.07 3.68 -12.67
N LEU A 77 -3.99 3.10 -13.44
CA LEU A 77 -4.32 1.67 -13.36
C LEU A 77 -3.14 0.77 -13.74
N ILE A 78 -2.43 1.10 -14.82
CA ILE A 78 -1.27 0.32 -15.29
C ILE A 78 -0.18 0.30 -14.21
N THR A 79 0.12 1.45 -13.61
CA THR A 79 1.22 1.58 -12.65
C THR A 79 0.84 1.14 -11.24
N ALA A 80 -0.32 1.54 -10.74
CA ALA A 80 -0.75 1.31 -9.36
C ALA A 80 -1.36 -0.09 -9.13
N VAL A 81 -1.86 -0.74 -10.18
CA VAL A 81 -2.48 -2.08 -10.09
C VAL A 81 -1.76 -3.08 -10.99
N GLY A 82 -1.44 -2.72 -12.23
CA GLY A 82 -0.79 -3.61 -13.19
C GLY A 82 0.58 -4.12 -12.70
N LEU A 83 1.47 -3.22 -12.27
CA LEU A 83 2.82 -3.60 -11.80
C LEU A 83 2.80 -4.49 -10.54
N PRO A 84 2.00 -4.20 -9.48
CA PRO A 84 1.88 -5.12 -8.35
C PRO A 84 1.33 -6.50 -8.74
N VAL A 85 0.31 -6.56 -9.60
CA VAL A 85 -0.25 -7.84 -10.08
C VAL A 85 0.79 -8.64 -10.86
N LEU A 86 1.53 -7.99 -11.76
CA LEU A 86 2.63 -8.63 -12.49
C LEU A 86 3.70 -9.18 -11.53
N THR A 87 3.99 -8.45 -10.45
CA THR A 87 4.96 -8.87 -9.44
C THR A 87 4.47 -10.11 -8.69
N VAL A 88 3.19 -10.16 -8.29
CA VAL A 88 2.59 -11.35 -7.65
C VAL A 88 2.64 -12.56 -8.58
N VAL A 89 2.27 -12.38 -9.85
CA VAL A 89 2.32 -13.45 -10.85
C VAL A 89 3.74 -13.95 -11.04
N ALA A 90 4.72 -13.04 -11.13
CA ALA A 90 6.13 -13.41 -11.23
C ALA A 90 6.61 -14.20 -10.02
N LEU A 91 6.28 -13.74 -8.80
CA LEU A 91 6.61 -14.42 -7.55
C LEU A 91 5.98 -15.81 -7.46
N ALA A 92 4.70 -15.93 -7.84
CA ALA A 92 3.99 -17.21 -7.87
C ALA A 92 4.62 -18.19 -8.88
N LYS A 93 5.12 -17.69 -10.02
CA LYS A 93 5.79 -18.53 -11.04
C LYS A 93 7.16 -19.03 -10.61
N VAL A 94 7.91 -18.26 -9.83
CA VAL A 94 9.23 -18.70 -9.32
C VAL A 94 9.13 -19.53 -8.04
N GLY A 95 7.96 -19.57 -7.38
CA GLY A 95 7.70 -20.41 -6.22
C GLY A 95 8.53 -20.10 -4.98
N GLY A 96 9.17 -18.92 -4.92
CA GLY A 96 10.07 -18.53 -3.83
C GLY A 96 10.07 -17.02 -3.58
N GLY A 97 10.86 -16.56 -2.60
CA GLY A 97 10.90 -15.15 -2.17
C GLY A 97 11.65 -14.23 -3.14
N VAL A 98 11.92 -13.00 -2.68
CA VAL A 98 12.70 -11.99 -3.43
C VAL A 98 14.06 -12.55 -3.85
N GLU A 99 14.65 -13.42 -3.04
CA GLU A 99 15.91 -14.11 -3.34
C GLU A 99 15.79 -15.01 -4.58
N SER A 100 14.71 -15.80 -4.69
CA SER A 100 14.43 -16.67 -5.84
C SER A 100 14.20 -15.87 -7.13
N LEU A 101 13.49 -14.73 -7.03
CA LEU A 101 13.31 -13.78 -8.14
C LEU A 101 14.65 -13.21 -8.63
N SER A 102 15.60 -12.98 -7.72
CA SER A 102 16.90 -12.36 -8.02
C SER A 102 18.00 -13.34 -8.43
N THR A 103 17.73 -14.66 -8.38
CA THR A 103 18.70 -15.68 -8.78
C THR A 103 19.33 -15.48 -10.17
N PRO A 104 18.62 -14.99 -11.21
CA PRO A 104 19.21 -14.79 -12.53
C PRO A 104 20.19 -13.60 -12.59
N ILE A 105 20.11 -12.67 -11.64
CA ILE A 105 20.92 -11.45 -11.58
C ILE A 105 22.22 -11.67 -10.77
N GLY A 106 22.30 -12.77 -10.03
CA GLY A 106 23.43 -13.13 -9.17
C GLY A 106 23.26 -12.68 -7.73
N LYS A 107 23.83 -13.45 -6.79
CA LYS A 107 23.59 -13.32 -5.33
C LYS A 107 23.92 -11.93 -4.76
N VAL A 108 25.00 -11.31 -5.23
CA VAL A 108 25.44 -9.99 -4.75
C VAL A 108 24.48 -8.89 -5.21
N ALA A 109 24.12 -8.90 -6.49
CA ALA A 109 23.19 -7.93 -7.06
C ALA A 109 21.77 -8.09 -6.49
N GLY A 110 21.32 -9.33 -6.23
CA GLY A 110 20.04 -9.60 -5.59
C GLY A 110 19.95 -9.08 -4.16
N ILE A 111 20.99 -9.27 -3.35
CA ILE A 111 21.05 -8.72 -1.98
C ILE A 111 21.09 -7.19 -2.01
N LEU A 112 21.90 -6.60 -2.89
CA LEU A 112 22.00 -5.14 -3.01
C LEU A 112 20.65 -4.54 -3.42
N LEU A 113 19.97 -5.13 -4.41
CA LEU A 113 18.62 -4.73 -4.81
C LEU A 113 17.63 -4.85 -3.65
N ALA A 114 17.63 -5.97 -2.92
CA ALA A 114 16.75 -6.17 -1.77
C ALA A 114 16.97 -5.12 -0.67
N VAL A 115 18.23 -4.83 -0.33
CA VAL A 115 18.59 -3.79 0.66
C VAL A 115 18.09 -2.42 0.19
N VAL A 116 18.35 -2.04 -1.05
CA VAL A 116 17.89 -0.74 -1.60
C VAL A 116 16.37 -0.66 -1.58
N CYS A 117 15.67 -1.71 -2.01
CA CYS A 117 14.21 -1.77 -1.97
C CYS A 117 13.66 -1.66 -0.54
N TYR A 118 14.23 -2.39 0.42
CA TYR A 118 13.78 -2.33 1.81
C TYR A 118 14.02 -0.97 2.45
N LEU A 119 15.18 -0.35 2.19
CA LEU A 119 15.47 1.00 2.69
C LEU A 119 14.57 2.05 2.03
N ALA A 120 14.29 1.92 0.74
CA ALA A 120 13.41 2.84 0.01
C ALA A 120 11.95 2.73 0.45
N VAL A 121 11.44 1.51 0.62
CA VAL A 121 10.05 1.26 1.07
C VAL A 121 9.87 1.60 2.55
N GLY A 122 10.87 1.31 3.39
CA GLY A 122 10.81 1.61 4.81
C GLY A 122 11.15 3.09 5.09
N PRO A 123 12.32 3.37 5.69
CA PRO A 123 12.60 4.66 6.29
C PRO A 123 12.94 5.79 5.31
N LEU A 124 13.50 5.50 4.14
CA LEU A 124 14.13 6.56 3.32
C LEU A 124 13.14 7.32 2.44
N PHE A 125 12.14 6.65 1.85
CA PHE A 125 11.27 7.30 0.86
C PHE A 125 9.78 7.08 1.12
N ALA A 126 9.29 5.85 1.13
CA ALA A 126 7.85 5.64 1.11
C ALA A 126 7.18 6.05 2.43
N THR A 127 7.73 5.67 3.59
CA THR A 127 7.14 6.02 4.90
C THR A 127 7.12 7.54 5.18
N PRO A 128 8.23 8.29 4.97
CA PRO A 128 8.18 9.75 5.11
C PRO A 128 7.22 10.41 4.11
N ARG A 129 7.13 9.88 2.88
CA ARG A 129 6.23 10.41 1.86
C ARG A 129 4.77 10.19 2.22
N THR A 130 4.41 9.02 2.75
CA THR A 130 3.03 8.77 3.18
C THR A 130 2.66 9.64 4.38
N ALA A 131 3.57 9.86 5.32
CA ALA A 131 3.33 10.75 6.47
C ALA A 131 2.99 12.18 6.02
N THR A 132 3.81 12.76 5.15
CA THR A 132 3.59 14.13 4.65
C THR A 132 2.32 14.25 3.82
N VAL A 133 2.05 13.30 2.92
CA VAL A 133 0.81 13.30 2.13
C VAL A 133 -0.45 13.14 3.02
N SER A 134 -0.39 12.27 4.04
CA SER A 134 -1.50 12.12 4.99
C SER A 134 -1.75 13.38 5.82
N PHE A 135 -0.69 14.12 6.18
CA PHE A 135 -0.82 15.43 6.81
C PHE A 135 -1.51 16.44 5.89
N GLU A 136 -1.00 16.61 4.66
CA GLU A 136 -1.49 17.59 3.69
C GLU A 136 -2.97 17.38 3.34
N VAL A 137 -3.39 16.12 3.19
CA VAL A 137 -4.76 15.80 2.79
C VAL A 137 -5.72 15.74 3.99
N GLY A 138 -5.25 15.31 5.17
CA GLY A 138 -6.11 15.03 6.32
C GLY A 138 -6.12 16.09 7.41
N ILE A 139 -4.98 16.73 7.69
CA ILE A 139 -4.77 17.57 8.88
C ILE A 139 -4.49 19.04 8.53
N ALA A 140 -3.77 19.29 7.44
CA ALA A 140 -3.45 20.64 6.97
C ALA A 140 -4.71 21.52 6.78
N PRO A 141 -5.84 21.01 6.22
CA PRO A 141 -7.08 21.79 6.09
C PRO A 141 -7.71 22.23 7.43
N LEU A 142 -7.35 21.57 8.55
CA LEU A 142 -7.89 21.81 9.88
C LEU A 142 -6.95 22.63 10.78
N THR A 143 -5.64 22.53 10.57
CA THR A 143 -4.60 23.07 11.49
C THR A 143 -3.70 24.13 10.86
N GLY A 144 -3.73 24.29 9.53
CA GLY A 144 -2.89 25.22 8.78
C GLY A 144 -1.54 24.64 8.37
N ASP A 145 -0.97 25.17 7.28
CA ASP A 145 0.24 24.67 6.60
C ASP A 145 1.56 25.06 7.32
N GLY A 146 1.57 25.06 8.65
CA GLY A 146 2.72 25.48 9.45
C GLY A 146 3.78 24.38 9.59
N PRO A 147 5.08 24.74 9.67
CA PRO A 147 6.16 23.77 9.91
C PRO A 147 6.05 23.11 11.29
N LEU A 148 5.43 23.78 12.27
CA LEU A 148 5.24 23.25 13.62
C LEU A 148 4.14 22.15 13.69
N PRO A 149 2.93 22.34 13.12
CA PRO A 149 1.94 21.26 12.95
C PRO A 149 2.48 20.03 12.22
N LEU A 150 3.25 20.22 11.14
CA LEU A 150 3.85 19.12 10.37
C LEU A 150 4.84 18.30 11.21
N LEU A 151 5.66 18.98 12.01
CA LEU A 151 6.63 18.34 12.90
C LEU A 151 5.94 17.53 13.99
N ILE A 152 4.92 18.10 14.65
CA ILE A 152 4.13 17.39 15.67
C ILE A 152 3.44 16.16 15.06
N TYR A 153 2.79 16.31 13.90
CA TYR A 153 2.14 15.21 13.21
C TYR A 153 3.13 14.10 12.84
N SER A 154 4.30 14.47 12.30
CA SER A 154 5.32 13.51 11.89
C SER A 154 5.90 12.75 13.08
N VAL A 155 6.15 13.42 14.22
CA VAL A 155 6.60 12.76 15.46
C VAL A 155 5.56 11.75 15.95
N ILE A 156 4.28 12.13 15.98
CA ILE A 156 3.20 11.22 16.38
C ILE A 156 3.07 10.04 15.39
N TYR A 157 3.12 10.33 14.08
CA TYR A 157 3.04 9.32 13.03
C TYR A 157 4.16 8.28 13.16
N PHE A 158 5.42 8.72 13.26
CA PHE A 158 6.55 7.80 13.42
C PHE A 158 6.54 7.07 14.76
N ALA A 159 6.10 7.70 15.85
CA ALA A 159 5.93 7.02 17.12
C ALA A 159 4.91 5.87 17.03
N LEU A 160 3.77 6.10 16.37
CA LEU A 160 2.77 5.07 16.12
C LEU A 160 3.29 3.98 15.19
N VAL A 161 4.02 4.34 14.13
CA VAL A 161 4.64 3.37 13.22
C VAL A 161 5.62 2.48 13.99
N ILE A 162 6.50 3.04 14.81
CA ILE A 162 7.46 2.29 15.64
C ILE A 162 6.71 1.36 16.61
N LEU A 163 5.69 1.88 17.31
CA LEU A 163 4.89 1.10 18.25
C LEU A 163 4.24 -0.11 17.57
N VAL A 164 3.68 0.08 16.37
CA VAL A 164 3.04 -0.99 15.60
C VAL A 164 4.09 -1.97 15.06
N SER A 165 5.25 -1.48 14.60
CA SER A 165 6.36 -2.31 14.10
C SER A 165 6.99 -3.20 15.17
N LEU A 166 6.88 -2.83 16.46
CA LEU A 166 7.33 -3.67 17.59
C LEU A 166 6.49 -4.95 17.78
N TYR A 167 5.31 -5.04 17.15
CA TYR A 167 4.42 -6.22 17.23
C TYR A 167 4.14 -6.86 15.86
N PRO A 168 5.16 -7.40 15.16
CA PRO A 168 5.04 -7.92 13.79
C PRO A 168 4.09 -9.13 13.68
N GLY A 169 3.98 -9.95 14.73
CA GLY A 169 3.12 -11.15 14.71
C GLY A 169 1.63 -10.84 14.60
N LYS A 170 1.17 -9.71 15.15
CA LYS A 170 -0.24 -9.29 15.03
C LYS A 170 -0.49 -8.40 13.81
N LEU A 171 0.56 -7.91 13.16
CA LEU A 171 0.49 -6.94 12.08
C LEU A 171 -0.17 -7.55 10.84
N LEU A 172 0.28 -8.73 10.39
CA LEU A 172 -0.29 -9.37 9.19
C LEU A 172 -1.75 -9.79 9.38
N ASP A 173 -2.10 -10.33 10.56
CA ASP A 173 -3.48 -10.73 10.88
C ASP A 173 -4.41 -9.52 11.03
N THR A 174 -3.92 -8.43 11.65
CA THR A 174 -4.66 -7.17 11.75
C THR A 174 -4.79 -6.51 10.38
N VAL A 175 -3.76 -6.54 9.54
CA VAL A 175 -3.81 -5.96 8.19
C VAL A 175 -4.80 -6.71 7.30
N GLY A 176 -4.75 -8.04 7.28
CA GLY A 176 -5.68 -8.83 6.47
C GLY A 176 -7.12 -8.75 6.96
N ASN A 177 -7.36 -8.85 8.27
CA ASN A 177 -8.73 -8.98 8.80
C ASN A 177 -9.39 -7.64 9.14
N PHE A 178 -8.61 -6.62 9.54
CA PHE A 178 -9.14 -5.30 9.92
C PHE A 178 -8.96 -4.25 8.82
N LEU A 179 -7.79 -4.17 8.18
CA LEU A 179 -7.60 -3.18 7.11
C LEU A 179 -8.37 -3.52 5.84
N ALA A 180 -8.61 -4.80 5.51
CA ALA A 180 -9.43 -5.17 4.34
C ALA A 180 -10.85 -4.57 4.39
N PRO A 181 -11.68 -4.83 5.43
CA PRO A 181 -13.02 -4.28 5.50
C PRO A 181 -13.01 -2.75 5.63
N LEU A 182 -12.05 -2.19 6.38
CA LEU A 182 -11.91 -0.74 6.52
C LEU A 182 -11.67 -0.05 5.17
N LYS A 183 -10.83 -0.63 4.32
CA LYS A 183 -10.54 -0.09 2.97
C LYS A 183 -11.76 -0.14 2.06
N ILE A 184 -12.55 -1.20 2.13
CA ILE A 184 -13.79 -1.32 1.34
C ILE A 184 -14.80 -0.26 1.77
N ILE A 185 -14.99 -0.07 3.09
CA ILE A 185 -15.87 0.97 3.62
C ILE A 185 -15.39 2.36 3.16
N ALA A 186 -14.08 2.63 3.24
CA ALA A 186 -13.51 3.89 2.77
C ALA A 186 -13.77 4.16 1.28
N LEU A 187 -13.65 3.13 0.42
CA LEU A 187 -13.97 3.26 -1.00
C LEU A 187 -15.46 3.51 -1.26
N ILE A 188 -16.35 2.85 -0.51
CA ILE A 188 -17.80 3.07 -0.60
C ILE A 188 -18.12 4.53 -0.22
N VAL A 189 -17.57 5.01 0.91
CA VAL A 189 -17.77 6.39 1.36
C VAL A 189 -17.25 7.38 0.33
N LEU A 190 -16.07 7.14 -0.27
CA LEU A 190 -15.52 7.99 -1.32
C LEU A 190 -16.38 7.98 -2.59
N ALA A 191 -16.89 6.81 -3.01
CA ALA A 191 -17.78 6.71 -4.17
C ALA A 191 -19.07 7.51 -3.94
N VAL A 192 -19.68 7.37 -2.76
CA VAL A 192 -20.88 8.13 -2.38
C VAL A 192 -20.58 9.63 -2.29
N ALA A 193 -19.46 10.01 -1.66
CA ALA A 193 -19.05 11.41 -1.54
C ALA A 193 -18.79 12.07 -2.90
N ALA A 194 -18.20 11.34 -3.85
CA ALA A 194 -17.98 11.82 -5.21
C ALA A 194 -19.28 12.09 -5.97
N ILE A 195 -20.33 11.29 -5.73
CA ILE A 195 -21.65 11.47 -6.35
C ILE A 195 -22.41 12.64 -5.71
N ILE A 196 -22.42 12.72 -4.37
CA ILE A 196 -23.18 13.73 -3.63
C ILE A 196 -22.54 15.13 -3.74
N TRP A 197 -21.20 15.20 -3.77
CA TRP A 197 -20.45 16.45 -3.83
C TRP A 197 -19.66 16.56 -5.14
N PRO A 198 -20.33 16.90 -6.27
CA PRO A 198 -19.66 17.03 -7.54
C PRO A 198 -18.53 18.06 -7.43
N ALA A 199 -17.36 17.67 -7.94
CA ALA A 199 -16.08 18.37 -7.82
C ALA A 199 -16.07 19.84 -8.26
N ALA A 200 -17.14 20.36 -8.87
CA ALA A 200 -17.29 21.75 -9.27
C ALA A 200 -17.06 22.75 -8.11
N ARG A 201 -17.48 22.45 -6.88
CA ARG A 201 -17.22 23.32 -5.70
C ARG A 201 -15.82 23.11 -5.10
N SER A 202 -15.28 21.89 -5.15
CA SER A 202 -14.02 21.51 -4.51
C SER A 202 -12.79 21.86 -5.37
N ALA A 203 -12.88 21.74 -6.70
CA ALA A 203 -11.81 22.10 -7.64
C ALA A 203 -11.44 23.59 -7.55
N THR A 204 -12.42 24.47 -7.30
CA THR A 204 -12.21 25.91 -7.14
C THR A 204 -11.46 26.26 -5.84
N ARG A 205 -11.69 25.49 -4.76
CA ARG A 205 -10.97 25.62 -3.49
C ARG A 205 -9.57 25.02 -3.57
N TRP A 206 -9.42 23.88 -4.25
CA TRP A 206 -8.14 23.19 -4.41
C TRP A 206 -7.19 23.93 -5.34
N LYS A 207 -7.68 24.47 -6.47
CA LYS A 207 -6.92 25.42 -7.29
C LYS A 207 -6.50 26.68 -6.53
N ARG A 208 -7.18 27.05 -5.44
CA ARG A 208 -6.83 28.19 -4.59
C ARG A 208 -5.74 27.84 -3.57
N ILE A 209 -5.75 26.62 -3.04
CA ILE A 209 -4.74 26.11 -2.10
C ILE A 209 -3.43 25.79 -2.85
N VAL A 210 -3.49 25.13 -4.00
CA VAL A 210 -2.31 24.89 -4.86
C VAL A 210 -1.68 26.20 -5.34
N ARG A 211 -2.49 27.20 -5.73
CA ARG A 211 -1.97 28.53 -6.09
C ARG A 211 -1.35 29.30 -4.91
N ARG A 212 -1.70 28.98 -3.66
CA ARG A 212 -1.07 29.58 -2.49
C ARG A 212 0.29 28.98 -2.15
N HIS A 213 0.62 27.78 -2.65
CA HIS A 213 1.91 27.12 -2.38
C HIS A 213 2.89 27.18 -3.57
N SER A 214 2.42 27.57 -4.77
CA SER A 214 3.29 27.74 -5.96
C SER A 214 3.08 29.12 -6.61
N PRO A 215 3.67 30.20 -6.07
CA PRO A 215 3.46 31.57 -6.58
C PRO A 215 4.17 31.90 -7.92
N MET A 216 4.85 30.95 -8.58
CA MET A 216 5.69 31.23 -9.75
C MET A 216 5.07 30.90 -11.13
N ALA A 217 3.79 30.57 -11.23
CA ALA A 217 3.16 30.22 -12.52
C ALA A 217 2.34 31.36 -13.16
N SER A 218 2.74 32.63 -12.96
CA SER A 218 2.02 33.80 -13.51
C SER A 218 2.91 34.71 -14.37
N SER A 219 3.79 34.15 -15.20
CA SER A 219 4.58 34.96 -16.14
C SER A 219 4.87 34.23 -17.45
N THR A 220 3.82 33.78 -18.15
CA THR A 220 3.85 33.50 -19.61
C THR A 220 2.42 33.22 -20.06
N ALA A 221 1.64 34.30 -20.19
CA ALA A 221 0.40 34.32 -20.95
C ALA A 221 0.18 35.77 -21.41
N THR A 222 0.92 36.13 -22.46
CA THR A 222 0.56 37.18 -23.43
C THR A 222 0.34 36.49 -24.75
#